data_AF-A0A7X8HDR5-F1
#
_entry.id   AF-A0A7X8HDR5-F1
#
_cell.length_a   1.000
_cell.length_b   1.000
_cell.length_c   1.000
_cell.angle_alpha   90.00
_cell.angle_beta   90.00
_cell.angle_gamma   90.00
#
_symmetry.space_group_name_H-M   'P 1'
#
loop_
_entity.id
_entity.type
_entity.pdbx_description
1 polymer ?
#
loop_
_entity_poly.entity_id
_entity_poly.type
_entity_poly.pdbx_seq_one_letter_code
_entity_poly.pdbx_strand_id
1 'polypeptide(L)'
;GLGLVILVLMLKKIGLDEECFDIRAENGETLARITVPVEATRIESLSKLTDEIVRQITSLPHFPDNIVAVQKLLADPKSEMVDIARHISTDPAMTADLLKLVNSAQFMLPKRVDNIVDAVKLVGLKGIRNQLYSYGAQKLLGDDTDTKKKLWDHSYRTAYYAYNLVKNFKPAKRHILDDAYVGGMLHDMGKIVFSTVHPDLLDRIRAFCGEKDIPVQTFEDIAGGMNHAEIGARIAEKWNFPESLVAAIRFHHEPGLMTTDFKDVVFAVYLANAFCEFENGAMTWDQLEPLVVQDYGFQGEAQFRKIVEQFSEGFNKETRRLAGESGKKA
;
A
#
# COMPACT_ATOMS: atom_id res chain seq x y z
N GLY A 1 -28.22 -30.68 1.23
CA GLY A 1 -28.83 -29.80 0.21
C GLY A 1 -27.83 -29.45 -0.88
N LEU A 2 -28.27 -28.79 -1.96
CA LEU A 2 -27.41 -28.46 -3.12
C LEU A 2 -26.20 -27.55 -2.78
N GLY A 3 -26.20 -26.87 -1.63
CA GLY A 3 -25.11 -25.98 -1.21
C GLY A 3 -23.73 -26.65 -1.14
N LEU A 4 -23.65 -27.90 -0.67
CA LEU A 4 -22.37 -28.65 -0.65
C LEU A 4 -21.87 -28.96 -2.06
N VAL A 5 -22.77 -29.29 -2.98
CA VAL A 5 -22.43 -29.58 -4.38
C VAL A 5 -21.97 -28.31 -5.09
N ILE A 6 -22.64 -27.18 -4.87
CA ILE A 6 -22.24 -25.87 -5.42
C ILE A 6 -20.88 -25.43 -4.87
N LEU A 7 -20.65 -25.60 -3.56
CA LEU A 7 -19.38 -25.29 -2.92
C LEU A 7 -18.23 -26.10 -3.53
N VAL A 8 -18.40 -27.42 -3.70
CA VAL A 8 -17.39 -28.29 -4.36
C VAL A 8 -17.14 -27.84 -5.81
N LEU A 9 -18.18 -27.45 -6.55
CA LEU A 9 -18.02 -26.95 -7.93
C LEU A 9 -17.31 -25.59 -7.99
N MET A 10 -17.58 -24.69 -7.03
CA MET A 10 -16.87 -23.41 -6.91
C MET A 10 -15.39 -23.61 -6.54
N LEU A 11 -15.12 -24.54 -5.63
CA LEU A 11 -13.76 -24.83 -5.18
C LEU A 11 -12.93 -25.59 -6.24
N LYS A 12 -13.56 -26.45 -7.05
CA LYS A 12 -12.95 -27.00 -8.28
C LYS A 12 -12.57 -25.92 -9.27
N LYS A 13 -13.37 -24.85 -9.40
CA LYS A 13 -13.10 -23.74 -10.32
C LYS A 13 -11.87 -22.91 -9.93
N ILE A 14 -11.46 -22.95 -8.67
CA ILE A 14 -10.21 -22.32 -8.18
C ILE A 14 -9.03 -23.31 -8.10
N GLY A 15 -9.17 -24.52 -8.65
CA GLY A 15 -8.06 -25.46 -8.86
C GLY A 15 -7.89 -26.56 -7.81
N LEU A 16 -8.84 -26.77 -6.90
CA LEU A 16 -8.79 -27.88 -5.93
C LEU A 16 -9.34 -29.17 -6.56
N ASP A 17 -8.62 -30.28 -6.39
CA ASP A 17 -8.98 -31.60 -6.92
C ASP A 17 -9.98 -32.37 -6.05
N GLU A 18 -10.49 -33.52 -6.51
CA GLU A 18 -11.47 -34.32 -5.76
C GLU A 18 -10.92 -34.90 -4.46
N GLU A 19 -9.60 -35.08 -4.33
CA GLU A 19 -8.94 -35.62 -3.13
C GLU A 19 -8.89 -34.59 -2.00
N CYS A 20 -9.03 -33.31 -2.32
CA CYS A 20 -9.17 -32.20 -1.38
C CYS A 20 -10.51 -32.17 -0.62
N PHE A 21 -11.49 -33.02 -0.98
CA PHE A 21 -12.83 -33.02 -0.38
C PHE A 21 -13.20 -34.39 0.21
N ASP A 22 -13.43 -34.44 1.53
CA ASP A 22 -13.97 -35.63 2.19
C ASP A 22 -15.31 -35.30 2.86
N ILE A 23 -16.41 -35.81 2.30
CA ILE A 23 -17.76 -35.61 2.82
C ILE A 23 -18.32 -36.96 3.24
N ARG A 24 -18.56 -37.15 4.54
CA ARG A 24 -19.10 -38.39 5.09
C ARG A 24 -20.29 -38.11 6.00
N ALA A 25 -21.17 -39.09 6.11
CA ALA A 25 -22.24 -39.07 7.10
C ALA A 25 -21.89 -40.05 8.22
N GLU A 26 -21.80 -39.56 9.44
CA GLU A 26 -21.50 -40.36 10.63
C GLU A 26 -22.45 -39.96 11.76
N ASN A 27 -23.11 -40.93 12.40
CA ASN A 27 -24.07 -40.71 13.49
C ASN A 27 -25.21 -39.70 13.22
N GLY A 28 -25.65 -39.58 11.96
CA GLY A 28 -26.71 -38.64 11.56
C GLY A 28 -26.22 -37.21 11.30
N GLU A 29 -24.91 -36.97 11.42
CA GLU A 29 -24.27 -35.70 11.07
C GLU A 29 -23.54 -35.81 9.73
N THR A 30 -23.53 -34.73 8.96
CA THR A 30 -22.70 -34.63 7.74
C THR A 30 -21.40 -33.93 8.11
N LEU A 31 -20.29 -34.65 8.02
CA LEU A 31 -18.96 -34.13 8.28
C LEU A 31 -18.28 -33.86 6.93
N ALA A 32 -18.05 -32.58 6.64
CA ALA A 32 -17.35 -32.14 5.44
C ALA A 32 -15.97 -31.60 5.83
N ARG A 33 -14.92 -32.25 5.32
CA ARG A 33 -13.52 -31.86 5.49
C ARG A 33 -12.98 -31.39 4.16
N ILE A 34 -12.39 -30.21 4.15
CA ILE A 34 -11.70 -29.64 2.99
C ILE A 34 -10.23 -29.58 3.35
N THR A 35 -9.41 -30.26 2.55
CA THR A 35 -7.95 -30.23 2.66
C THR A 35 -7.45 -29.27 1.59
N VAL A 36 -6.88 -28.13 1.98
CA VAL A 36 -6.24 -27.21 1.03
C VAL A 36 -4.76 -27.57 0.99
N PRO A 37 -4.22 -28.10 -0.12
CA PRO A 37 -2.81 -28.40 -0.25
C PRO A 37 -2.05 -27.08 -0.35
N VAL A 38 -1.63 -26.55 0.79
CA VAL A 38 -0.64 -25.48 0.84
C VAL A 38 0.72 -26.15 0.63
N GLU A 39 1.05 -26.47 -0.61
CA GLU A 39 2.29 -27.17 -0.93
C GLU A 39 3.49 -26.32 -0.47
N ALA A 40 4.30 -26.89 0.43
CA ALA A 40 5.53 -26.26 0.90
C ALA A 40 6.46 -25.85 -0.26
N THR A 41 6.43 -26.60 -1.36
CA THR A 41 7.11 -26.33 -2.62
C THR A 41 6.67 -25.01 -3.27
N ARG A 42 5.39 -24.64 -3.17
CA ARG A 42 4.87 -23.37 -3.73
C ARG A 42 5.35 -22.18 -2.91
N ILE A 43 5.33 -22.28 -1.58
CA ILE A 43 5.86 -21.22 -0.69
C ILE A 43 7.37 -21.05 -0.92
N GLU A 44 8.11 -22.15 -1.02
CA GLU A 44 9.55 -22.11 -1.30
C GLU A 44 9.86 -21.50 -2.67
N SER A 45 9.08 -21.86 -3.70
CA SER A 45 9.21 -21.30 -5.05
C SER A 45 8.87 -19.82 -5.11
N LEU A 46 7.81 -19.39 -4.43
CA LEU A 46 7.41 -17.99 -4.31
C LEU A 46 8.51 -17.16 -3.61
N SER A 47 9.09 -17.70 -2.53
CA SER A 47 10.21 -17.06 -1.83
C SER A 47 11.43 -16.92 -2.72
N LYS A 48 11.88 -18.00 -3.37
CA LYS A 48 13.03 -17.98 -4.30
C LYS A 48 12.84 -16.99 -5.44
N LEU A 49 11.64 -16.97 -6.02
CA LEU A 49 11.30 -16.04 -7.09
C LEU A 49 11.28 -14.60 -6.59
N THR A 50 10.71 -14.36 -5.41
CA THR A 50 10.73 -13.04 -4.74
C THR A 50 12.15 -12.56 -4.45
N ASP A 51 13.01 -13.44 -3.95
CA ASP A 51 14.42 -13.16 -3.72
C ASP A 51 15.14 -12.78 -5.02
N GLU A 52 14.88 -13.52 -6.10
CA GLU A 52 15.45 -13.24 -7.42
C GLU A 52 14.94 -11.92 -8.00
N ILE A 53 13.64 -11.67 -7.89
CA ILE A 53 13.02 -10.41 -8.32
C ILE A 53 13.65 -9.26 -7.57
N VAL A 54 13.75 -9.33 -6.24
CA VAL A 54 14.40 -8.29 -5.42
C VAL A 54 15.88 -8.14 -5.78
N ARG A 55 16.59 -9.25 -6.02
CA ARG A 55 17.98 -9.24 -6.48
C ARG A 55 18.12 -8.54 -7.83
N GLN A 56 17.24 -8.81 -8.78
CA GLN A 56 17.29 -8.18 -10.09
C GLN A 56 16.79 -6.73 -10.07
N ILE A 57 15.82 -6.44 -9.20
CA ILE A 57 15.39 -5.09 -8.80
C ILE A 57 16.53 -4.31 -8.15
N THR A 58 17.65 -4.95 -7.74
CA THR A 58 18.82 -4.17 -7.35
C THR A 58 19.45 -3.35 -8.48
N SER A 59 19.11 -3.60 -9.74
CA SER A 59 19.40 -2.71 -10.87
C SER A 59 18.31 -1.65 -11.13
N LEU A 60 17.32 -1.50 -10.24
CA LEU A 60 16.39 -0.36 -10.30
C LEU A 60 17.15 0.95 -10.14
N PRO A 61 16.65 2.04 -10.73
CA PRO A 61 17.23 3.37 -10.56
C PRO A 61 17.41 3.69 -9.08
N HIS A 62 18.60 4.21 -8.74
CA HIS A 62 18.87 4.77 -7.43
C HIS A 62 17.84 5.87 -7.13
N PHE A 63 17.49 6.02 -5.86
CA PHE A 63 16.68 7.14 -5.43
C PHE A 63 17.32 8.43 -5.98
N PRO A 64 16.55 9.33 -6.62
CA PRO A 64 17.10 10.51 -7.27
C PRO A 64 18.07 11.26 -6.32
N ASP A 65 19.24 11.66 -6.81
CA ASP A 65 20.30 12.25 -5.99
C ASP A 65 19.80 13.43 -5.14
N ASN A 66 18.83 14.19 -5.68
CA ASN A 66 18.19 15.30 -4.98
C ASN A 66 17.43 14.83 -3.73
N ILE A 67 16.79 13.67 -3.75
CA ILE A 67 16.09 13.12 -2.60
C ILE A 67 17.06 12.50 -1.59
N VAL A 68 18.11 11.82 -2.06
CA VAL A 68 19.18 11.30 -1.18
C VAL A 68 19.86 12.47 -0.44
N ALA A 69 20.08 13.59 -1.11
CA ALA A 69 20.62 14.80 -0.50
C ALA A 69 19.69 15.35 0.60
N VAL A 70 18.38 15.44 0.35
CA VAL A 70 17.44 15.92 1.38
C VAL A 70 17.33 14.92 2.54
N GLN A 71 17.41 13.60 2.31
CA GLN A 71 17.46 12.62 3.39
C GLN A 71 18.69 12.81 4.29
N LYS A 72 19.86 13.10 3.70
CA LYS A 72 21.07 13.41 4.48
C LYS A 72 20.88 14.65 5.35
N LEU A 73 20.26 15.71 4.82
CA LEU A 73 19.95 16.92 5.58
C LEU A 73 18.95 16.64 6.72
N LEU A 74 17.94 15.80 6.48
CA LEU A 74 16.97 15.42 7.51
C LEU A 74 17.57 14.58 8.64
N ALA A 75 18.64 13.83 8.35
CA ALA A 75 19.34 13.00 9.32
C ALA A 75 20.45 13.75 10.08
N ASP A 76 20.88 14.92 9.58
CA ASP A 76 21.94 15.72 10.19
C ASP A 76 21.36 16.65 11.28
N PRO A 77 21.75 16.48 12.57
CA PRO A 77 21.28 17.32 13.67
C PRO A 77 21.67 18.80 13.52
N LYS A 78 22.63 19.13 12.64
CA LYS A 78 23.09 20.49 12.39
C LYS A 78 22.34 21.20 11.24
N SER A 79 21.52 20.48 10.49
CA SER A 79 20.79 21.03 9.35
C SER A 79 19.59 21.84 9.80
N GLU A 80 19.42 23.04 9.23
CA GLU A 80 18.26 23.89 9.52
C GLU A 80 17.11 23.62 8.53
N MET A 81 15.88 23.96 8.94
CA MET A 81 14.68 23.88 8.08
C MET A 81 14.85 24.69 6.79
N VAL A 82 15.64 25.76 6.81
CA VAL A 82 15.95 26.58 5.64
C VAL A 82 16.83 25.83 4.65
N ASP A 83 17.75 24.98 5.10
CA ASP A 83 18.62 24.19 4.21
C ASP A 83 17.84 23.09 3.49
N ILE A 84 16.92 22.45 4.21
CA ILE A 84 15.95 21.49 3.67
C ILE A 84 15.06 22.18 2.64
N ALA A 85 14.45 23.31 3.00
CA ALA A 85 13.60 24.07 2.10
C ALA A 85 14.35 24.52 0.83
N ARG A 86 15.62 24.94 0.96
CA ARG A 86 16.47 25.32 -0.17
C ARG A 86 16.72 24.13 -1.11
N HIS A 87 16.98 22.94 -0.57
CA HIS A 87 17.17 21.75 -1.41
C HIS A 87 15.89 21.31 -2.10
N ILE A 88 14.75 21.30 -1.41
CA ILE A 88 13.44 20.99 -2.02
C ILE A 88 13.13 21.96 -3.16
N SER A 89 13.43 23.25 -2.96
CA SER A 89 13.22 24.31 -3.96
C SER A 89 14.01 24.11 -5.26
N THR A 90 15.02 23.23 -5.27
CA THR A 90 15.77 22.90 -6.50
C THR A 90 15.01 21.97 -7.44
N ASP A 91 13.96 21.29 -6.95
CA ASP A 91 13.05 20.46 -7.75
C ASP A 91 11.66 21.11 -7.77
N PRO A 92 11.26 21.75 -8.89
CA PRO A 92 9.96 22.44 -9.01
C PRO A 92 8.75 21.52 -8.80
N ALA A 93 8.84 20.24 -9.18
CA ALA A 93 7.76 19.28 -8.99
C ALA A 93 7.63 18.91 -7.51
N MET A 94 8.75 18.63 -6.84
CA MET A 94 8.75 18.37 -5.40
C MET A 94 8.26 19.59 -4.59
N THR A 95 8.63 20.79 -5.02
CA THR A 95 8.16 22.07 -4.45
C THR A 95 6.65 22.22 -4.61
N ALA A 96 6.13 21.95 -5.81
CA ALA A 96 4.70 22.01 -6.08
C ALA A 96 3.93 20.98 -5.25
N ASP A 97 4.43 19.76 -5.12
CA ASP A 97 3.82 18.69 -4.32
C ASP A 97 3.82 19.03 -2.82
N LEU A 98 4.89 19.62 -2.29
CA LEU A 98 4.95 20.07 -0.90
C LEU A 98 3.94 21.19 -0.65
N LEU A 99 3.88 22.18 -1.54
CA LEU A 99 2.90 23.25 -1.46
C LEU A 99 1.46 22.73 -1.61
N LYS A 100 1.22 21.71 -2.44
CA LYS A 100 -0.09 21.08 -2.60
C LYS A 100 -0.49 20.30 -1.35
N LEU A 101 0.44 19.56 -0.75
CA LEU A 101 0.26 18.83 0.50
C LEU A 101 -0.14 19.79 1.64
N VAL A 102 0.62 20.85 1.90
CA VAL A 102 0.31 21.77 3.01
C VAL A 102 -0.98 22.54 2.82
N ASN A 103 -1.35 22.82 1.57
CA ASN A 103 -2.60 23.47 1.24
C ASN A 103 -3.77 22.49 1.11
N SER A 104 -3.57 21.20 1.41
CA SER A 104 -4.65 20.21 1.48
C SER A 104 -5.59 20.51 2.67
N ALA A 105 -6.83 20.01 2.64
CA ALA A 105 -7.78 20.15 3.75
C ALA A 105 -7.26 19.49 5.05
N GLN A 106 -6.24 18.63 4.94
CA GLN A 106 -5.55 17.99 6.05
C GLN A 106 -5.05 18.98 7.10
N PHE A 107 -4.47 20.10 6.66
CA PHE A 107 -3.81 21.08 7.53
C PHE A 107 -4.76 22.17 8.06
N MET A 108 -6.00 22.23 7.55
CA MET A 108 -7.05 23.16 8.01
C MET A 108 -6.56 24.61 8.16
N LEU A 109 -5.78 25.09 7.19
CA LEU A 109 -5.11 26.38 7.31
C LEU A 109 -6.09 27.54 7.04
N PRO A 110 -6.06 28.61 7.85
CA PRO A 110 -6.91 29.78 7.66
C PRO A 110 -6.51 30.61 6.42
N LYS A 111 -5.25 30.49 6.00
CA LYS A 111 -4.70 31.12 4.79
C LYS A 111 -3.78 30.15 4.07
N ARG A 112 -3.77 30.23 2.75
CA ARG A 112 -2.86 29.46 1.88
C ARG A 112 -1.40 29.75 2.22
N VAL A 113 -0.58 28.70 2.21
CA VAL A 113 0.89 28.77 2.26
C VAL A 113 1.43 28.82 0.83
N ASP A 114 2.20 29.86 0.53
CA ASP A 114 2.88 30.07 -0.75
C ASP A 114 4.41 30.11 -0.63
N ASN A 115 4.94 30.02 0.60
CA ASN A 115 6.35 29.96 0.91
C ASN A 115 6.79 28.54 1.30
N ILE A 116 7.85 28.06 0.67
CA ILE A 116 8.42 26.73 0.89
C ILE A 116 9.01 26.55 2.29
N VAL A 117 9.58 27.60 2.89
CA VAL A 117 10.12 27.54 4.26
C VAL A 117 8.98 27.35 5.27
N ASP A 118 7.85 28.03 5.07
CA ASP A 118 6.67 27.90 5.93
C ASP A 118 5.99 26.54 5.72
N ALA A 119 6.00 26.03 4.48
CA ALA A 119 5.55 24.67 4.19
C ALA A 119 6.40 23.62 4.93
N VAL A 120 7.73 23.72 4.87
CA VAL A 120 8.65 22.83 5.60
C VAL A 120 8.43 22.90 7.12
N LYS A 121 8.20 24.10 7.67
CA LYS A 121 7.90 24.25 9.11
C LYS A 121 6.57 23.62 9.51
N LEU A 122 5.53 23.78 8.69
CA LEU A 122 4.19 23.23 8.96
C LEU A 122 4.16 21.70 8.88
N VAL A 123 4.91 21.14 7.93
CA VAL A 123 5.02 19.67 7.76
C VAL A 123 5.96 19.07 8.80
N GLY A 124 7.03 19.79 9.16
CA GLY A 124 8.07 19.30 10.05
C GLY A 124 8.97 18.23 9.42
N LEU A 125 10.08 17.90 10.09
CA LEU A 125 11.10 17.00 9.53
C LEU A 125 10.55 15.62 9.18
N LYS A 126 9.68 15.06 10.05
CA LYS A 126 9.07 13.75 9.84
C LYS A 126 8.19 13.74 8.61
N GLY A 127 7.29 14.72 8.46
CA GLY A 127 6.42 14.81 7.30
C GLY A 127 7.19 15.08 6.00
N ILE A 128 8.28 15.86 6.02
CA ILE A 128 9.11 16.11 4.84
C ILE A 128 9.82 14.84 4.39
N ARG A 129 10.36 14.07 5.35
CA ARG A 129 10.93 12.75 5.08
C ARG A 129 9.91 11.81 4.45
N ASN A 130 8.72 11.76 5.01
CA ASN A 130 7.61 10.95 4.53
C ASN A 130 7.19 11.36 3.11
N GLN A 131 7.12 12.66 2.82
CA GLN A 131 6.82 13.16 1.47
C GLN A 131 7.92 12.84 0.46
N LEU A 132 9.20 12.93 0.84
CA LEU A 132 10.31 12.55 -0.03
C LEU A 132 10.23 11.09 -0.46
N TYR A 133 9.82 10.19 0.45
CA TYR A 133 9.62 8.79 0.13
C TYR A 133 8.51 8.60 -0.90
N SER A 134 7.35 9.23 -0.69
CA SER A 134 6.24 9.19 -1.65
C SER A 134 6.61 9.80 -3.01
N TYR A 135 7.22 10.99 -3.03
CA TYR A 135 7.63 11.68 -4.25
C TYR A 135 8.69 10.92 -5.03
N GLY A 136 9.71 10.39 -4.34
CA GLY A 136 10.75 9.60 -5.00
C GLY A 136 10.23 8.29 -5.58
N ALA A 137 9.36 7.59 -4.85
CA ALA A 137 8.68 6.42 -5.39
C ALA A 137 7.87 6.78 -6.65
N GLN A 138 7.15 7.89 -6.65
CA GLN A 138 6.39 8.35 -7.81
C GLN A 138 7.27 8.73 -9.00
N LYS A 139 8.37 9.44 -8.78
CA LYS A 139 9.29 9.86 -9.85
C LYS A 139 10.02 8.67 -10.49
N LEU A 140 10.33 7.64 -9.70
CA LEU A 140 11.00 6.44 -10.19
C LEU A 140 10.06 5.48 -10.91
N LEU A 141 8.78 5.46 -10.53
CA LEU A 141 7.85 4.41 -10.92
C LEU A 141 6.68 4.92 -11.80
N GLY A 142 6.50 6.24 -11.90
CA GLY A 142 5.43 6.88 -12.65
C GLY A 142 5.79 7.10 -14.12
N ASP A 143 5.45 6.14 -14.98
CA ASP A 143 5.22 6.44 -16.40
C ASP A 143 3.73 6.66 -16.65
N ASP A 144 3.41 7.31 -17.77
CA ASP A 144 2.09 7.88 -18.06
C ASP A 144 1.06 6.86 -18.61
N THR A 145 1.11 5.60 -18.14
CA THR A 145 0.13 4.57 -18.55
C THR A 145 -1.15 4.66 -17.72
N ASP A 146 -2.30 4.32 -18.33
CA ASP A 146 -3.61 4.33 -17.66
C ASP A 146 -3.64 3.42 -16.43
N THR A 147 -2.95 2.28 -16.49
CA THR A 147 -2.81 1.34 -15.36
C THR A 147 -2.06 1.97 -14.19
N LYS A 148 -0.96 2.68 -14.43
CA LYS A 148 -0.19 3.34 -13.37
C LYS A 148 -0.98 4.50 -12.75
N LYS A 149 -1.75 5.25 -13.55
CA LYS A 149 -2.65 6.30 -13.04
C LYS A 149 -3.68 5.75 -12.07
N LYS A 150 -4.36 4.66 -12.42
CA LYS A 150 -5.32 3.98 -11.54
C LYS A 150 -4.68 3.51 -10.24
N LEU A 151 -3.46 2.97 -10.31
CA LEU A 151 -2.73 2.48 -9.15
C LEU A 151 -2.31 3.63 -8.21
N TRP A 152 -1.91 4.77 -8.77
CA TRP A 152 -1.65 5.98 -8.00
C TRP A 152 -2.94 6.57 -7.42
N ASP A 153 -4.04 6.63 -8.16
CA ASP A 153 -5.34 7.10 -7.66
C ASP A 153 -5.84 6.26 -6.47
N HIS A 154 -5.69 4.93 -6.56
CA HIS A 154 -5.92 4.02 -5.44
C HIS A 154 -5.03 4.37 -4.24
N SER A 155 -3.72 4.51 -4.47
CA SER A 155 -2.75 4.86 -3.43
C SER A 155 -3.06 6.20 -2.76
N TYR A 156 -3.47 7.23 -3.52
CA TYR A 156 -3.89 8.53 -2.98
C TYR A 156 -5.15 8.42 -2.12
N ARG A 157 -6.13 7.64 -2.56
CA ARG A 157 -7.36 7.40 -1.80
C ARG A 157 -7.09 6.64 -0.51
N THR A 158 -6.31 5.56 -0.58
CA THR A 158 -5.88 4.76 0.57
C THR A 158 -5.08 5.61 1.57
N ALA A 159 -4.16 6.46 1.10
CA ALA A 159 -3.44 7.42 1.95
C ALA A 159 -4.39 8.37 2.70
N TYR A 160 -5.35 8.96 1.97
CA TYR A 160 -6.36 9.84 2.56
C TYR A 160 -7.23 9.12 3.59
N TYR A 161 -7.65 7.87 3.32
CA TYR A 161 -8.42 7.08 4.26
C TYR A 161 -7.61 6.69 5.50
N ALA A 162 -6.38 6.21 5.35
CA ALA A 162 -5.53 5.82 6.46
C ALA A 162 -5.29 7.00 7.42
N TYR A 163 -5.03 8.19 6.89
CA TYR A 163 -4.92 9.41 7.67
C TYR A 163 -6.21 9.72 8.45
N ASN A 164 -7.36 9.71 7.77
CA ASN A 164 -8.63 10.07 8.41
C ASN A 164 -9.12 8.99 9.40
N LEU A 165 -8.76 7.73 9.19
CA LEU A 165 -8.99 6.64 10.12
C LEU A 165 -8.26 6.89 11.44
N VAL A 166 -6.95 7.19 11.39
CA VAL A 166 -6.20 7.55 12.61
C VAL A 166 -6.77 8.82 13.24
N LYS A 167 -7.04 9.87 12.44
CA LYS A 167 -7.53 11.16 12.93
C LYS A 167 -8.86 11.03 13.69
N ASN A 168 -9.78 10.22 13.18
CA ASN A 168 -11.15 10.15 13.68
C ASN A 168 -11.35 9.03 14.72
N PHE A 169 -10.63 7.90 14.60
CA PHE A 169 -10.83 6.73 15.46
C PHE A 169 -9.72 6.54 16.49
N LYS A 170 -8.53 7.12 16.30
CA LYS A 170 -7.38 6.98 17.20
C LYS A 170 -6.82 8.34 17.65
N PRO A 171 -7.62 9.22 18.30
CA PRO A 171 -7.20 10.58 18.65
C PRO A 171 -6.01 10.63 19.63
N ALA A 172 -5.75 9.59 20.41
CA ALA A 172 -4.57 9.48 21.27
C ALA A 172 -3.28 9.15 20.49
N LYS A 173 -3.39 8.75 19.22
CA LYS A 173 -2.29 8.26 18.37
C LYS A 173 -1.93 9.24 17.25
N ARG A 174 -2.19 10.54 17.40
CA ARG A 174 -1.92 11.55 16.34
C ARG A 174 -0.48 11.57 15.83
N HIS A 175 0.49 11.12 16.62
CA HIS A 175 1.89 11.04 16.23
C HIS A 175 2.18 10.06 15.06
N ILE A 176 1.24 9.16 14.74
CA ILE A 176 1.38 8.20 13.62
C ILE A 176 0.65 8.65 12.34
N LEU A 177 -0.03 9.81 12.35
CA LEU A 177 -0.84 10.28 11.21
C LEU A 177 -0.06 10.31 9.89
N ASP A 178 1.17 10.82 9.92
CA ASP A 178 2.02 10.92 8.73
C ASP A 178 2.48 9.54 8.24
N ASP A 179 2.69 8.60 9.16
CA ASP A 179 3.12 7.24 8.81
C ASP A 179 1.95 6.44 8.23
N ALA A 180 0.73 6.64 8.74
CA ALA A 180 -0.48 6.04 8.18
C ALA A 180 -0.77 6.57 6.77
N TYR A 181 -0.64 7.89 6.55
CA TYR A 181 -0.81 8.49 5.23
C TYR A 181 0.20 7.92 4.23
N VAL A 182 1.48 7.94 4.57
CA VAL A 182 2.53 7.46 3.65
C VAL A 182 2.52 5.96 3.49
N GLY A 183 2.22 5.20 4.54
CA GLY A 183 1.98 3.76 4.44
C GLY A 183 0.85 3.47 3.46
N GLY A 184 -0.26 4.20 3.52
CA GLY A 184 -1.36 4.09 2.57
C GLY A 184 -0.98 4.47 1.14
N MET A 185 -0.09 5.45 0.97
CA MET A 185 0.44 5.83 -0.35
C MET A 185 1.35 4.75 -0.95
N LEU A 186 2.12 4.06 -0.11
CA LEU A 186 3.18 3.17 -0.55
C LEU A 186 2.82 1.68 -0.48
N HIS A 187 1.67 1.32 0.11
CA HIS A 187 1.29 -0.07 0.36
C HIS A 187 1.39 -0.96 -0.90
N ASP A 188 0.99 -0.41 -2.04
CA ASP A 188 0.96 -1.09 -3.34
C ASP A 188 2.21 -0.84 -4.21
N MET A 189 3.27 -0.24 -3.67
CA MET A 189 4.45 0.13 -4.44
C MET A 189 5.10 -1.06 -5.16
N GLY A 190 4.98 -2.28 -4.61
CA GLY A 190 5.44 -3.50 -5.26
C GLY A 190 4.75 -3.74 -6.61
N LYS A 191 3.45 -3.46 -6.73
CA LYS A 191 2.71 -3.55 -8.00
C LYS A 191 3.23 -2.53 -9.01
N ILE A 192 3.54 -1.32 -8.54
CA ILE A 192 4.07 -0.25 -9.40
C ILE A 192 5.44 -0.66 -9.93
N VAL A 193 6.30 -1.21 -9.08
CA VAL A 193 7.61 -1.72 -9.46
C VAL A 193 7.49 -2.82 -10.51
N PHE A 194 6.59 -3.80 -10.34
CA PHE A 194 6.36 -4.80 -11.39
C PHE A 194 5.91 -4.20 -12.71
N SER A 195 5.03 -3.20 -12.67
CA SER A 195 4.53 -2.53 -13.87
C SER A 195 5.61 -1.71 -14.61
N THR A 196 6.74 -1.43 -13.96
CA THR A 196 7.87 -0.69 -14.54
C THR A 196 9.03 -1.60 -14.94
N VAL A 197 8.93 -2.91 -14.67
CA VAL A 197 9.98 -3.88 -15.01
C VAL A 197 10.21 -3.91 -16.52
N HIS A 198 11.45 -3.67 -16.93
CA HIS A 198 11.87 -3.75 -18.34
C HIS A 198 11.65 -5.16 -18.91
N PRO A 199 11.26 -5.33 -20.19
CA PRO A 199 11.10 -6.64 -20.82
C PRO A 199 12.27 -7.61 -20.59
N ASP A 200 13.51 -7.11 -20.70
CA ASP A 200 14.72 -7.91 -20.44
C ASP A 200 14.78 -8.50 -19.01
N LEU A 201 14.21 -7.80 -18.03
CA LEU A 201 14.14 -8.32 -16.66
C LEU A 201 13.06 -9.40 -16.55
N LEU A 202 11.91 -9.25 -17.22
CA LEU A 202 10.92 -10.34 -17.32
C LEU A 202 11.52 -11.58 -17.98
N ASP A 203 12.35 -11.41 -19.00
CA ASP A 203 13.01 -12.54 -19.67
C ASP A 203 14.07 -13.20 -18.78
N ARG A 204 14.82 -12.44 -17.98
CA ARG A 204 15.73 -13.00 -16.96
C ARG A 204 14.98 -13.76 -15.87
N ILE A 205 13.84 -13.24 -15.41
CA ILE A 205 13.01 -13.92 -14.41
C ILE A 205 12.44 -15.22 -15.00
N ARG A 206 11.95 -15.20 -16.25
CA ARG A 206 11.49 -16.42 -16.95
C ARG A 206 12.60 -17.46 -17.09
N ALA A 207 13.81 -17.03 -17.45
CA ALA A 207 14.97 -17.93 -17.53
C ALA A 207 15.30 -18.56 -16.18
N PHE A 208 15.27 -17.76 -15.10
CA PHE A 208 15.45 -18.27 -13.73
C PHE A 208 14.37 -19.27 -13.34
N CYS A 209 13.11 -19.02 -13.67
CA CYS A 209 12.04 -19.98 -13.41
C CYS A 209 12.30 -21.32 -14.09
N GLY A 210 12.77 -21.29 -15.35
CA GLY A 210 13.17 -22.50 -16.08
C GLY A 210 14.38 -23.21 -15.48
N GLU A 211 15.36 -22.48 -14.95
CA GLU A 211 16.55 -23.08 -14.30
C GLU A 211 16.23 -23.72 -12.95
N LYS A 212 15.25 -23.18 -12.21
CA LYS A 212 14.90 -23.62 -10.85
C LYS A 212 13.66 -24.50 -10.78
N ASP A 213 13.14 -24.94 -11.93
CA ASP A 213 11.89 -25.70 -12.05
C ASP A 213 10.71 -25.01 -11.32
N ILE A 214 10.68 -23.67 -11.34
CA ILE A 214 9.59 -22.88 -10.75
C ILE A 214 8.40 -22.91 -11.71
N PRO A 215 7.19 -23.28 -11.26
CA PRO A 215 6.00 -23.31 -12.10
C PRO A 215 5.71 -21.95 -12.74
N VAL A 216 5.31 -21.95 -14.02
CA VAL A 216 4.92 -20.73 -14.75
C VAL A 216 3.80 -19.99 -14.02
N GLN A 217 2.87 -20.72 -13.42
CA GLN A 217 1.80 -20.13 -12.61
C GLN A 217 2.33 -19.28 -11.45
N THR A 218 3.44 -19.67 -10.80
CA THR A 218 4.05 -18.88 -9.71
C THR A 218 4.58 -17.55 -10.22
N PHE A 219 5.09 -17.50 -11.45
CA PHE A 219 5.50 -16.25 -12.10
C PHE A 219 4.30 -15.40 -12.50
N GLU A 220 3.27 -15.99 -13.10
CA GLU A 220 2.03 -15.29 -13.48
C GLU A 220 1.31 -14.71 -12.27
N ASP A 221 1.27 -15.47 -11.18
CA ASP A 221 0.73 -15.03 -9.89
C ASP A 221 1.48 -13.78 -9.43
N ILE A 222 2.81 -13.81 -9.36
CA ILE A 222 3.62 -12.66 -8.94
C ILE A 222 3.49 -11.47 -9.89
N ALA A 223 3.51 -11.71 -11.21
CA ALA A 223 3.31 -10.67 -12.22
C ALA A 223 1.91 -10.06 -12.17
N GLY A 224 0.90 -10.86 -11.77
CA GLY A 224 -0.45 -10.43 -11.45
C GLY A 224 -0.57 -9.67 -10.11
N GLY A 225 0.55 -9.52 -9.40
CA GLY A 225 0.63 -8.80 -8.13
C GLY A 225 0.61 -9.71 -6.91
N MET A 226 0.64 -11.03 -7.02
CA MET A 226 0.85 -11.89 -5.85
C MET A 226 2.19 -11.53 -5.19
N ASN A 227 2.20 -11.43 -3.87
CA ASN A 227 3.39 -11.06 -3.08
C ASN A 227 3.93 -9.62 -3.30
N HIS A 228 3.13 -8.71 -3.90
CA HIS A 228 3.54 -7.31 -4.06
C HIS A 228 3.87 -6.61 -2.73
N ALA A 229 3.19 -6.98 -1.64
CA ALA A 229 3.45 -6.48 -0.29
C ALA A 229 4.87 -6.82 0.17
N GLU A 230 5.29 -8.08 0.02
CA GLU A 230 6.63 -8.55 0.36
C GLU A 230 7.71 -7.87 -0.49
N ILE A 231 7.46 -7.76 -1.79
CA ILE A 231 8.40 -7.16 -2.73
C ILE A 231 8.53 -5.66 -2.47
N GLY A 232 7.42 -4.97 -2.26
CA GLY A 232 7.41 -3.56 -1.85
C GLY A 232 8.16 -3.34 -0.55
N ALA A 233 7.96 -4.20 0.45
CA ALA A 233 8.61 -4.10 1.75
C ALA A 233 10.13 -4.29 1.65
N ARG A 234 10.61 -5.29 0.90
CA ARG A 234 12.05 -5.50 0.69
C ARG A 234 12.72 -4.36 -0.09
N ILE A 235 12.00 -3.74 -1.01
CA ILE A 235 12.47 -2.52 -1.69
C ILE A 235 12.56 -1.36 -0.71
N ALA A 236 11.53 -1.17 0.12
CA ALA A 236 11.51 -0.13 1.15
C ALA A 236 12.66 -0.31 2.16
N GLU A 237 12.95 -1.55 2.58
CA GLU A 237 14.11 -1.88 3.43
C GLU A 237 15.43 -1.50 2.75
N LYS A 238 15.61 -1.86 1.49
CA LYS A 238 16.80 -1.49 0.71
C LYS A 238 16.95 0.04 0.58
N TRP A 239 15.83 0.75 0.50
CA TRP A 239 15.79 2.22 0.47
C TRP A 239 15.87 2.86 1.87
N ASN A 240 16.12 2.07 2.92
CA ASN A 240 16.21 2.50 4.31
C ASN A 240 14.97 3.28 4.78
N PHE A 241 13.78 2.84 4.38
CA PHE A 241 12.54 3.41 4.90
C PHE A 241 12.38 3.05 6.38
N PRO A 242 11.69 3.91 7.17
CA PRO A 242 11.34 3.60 8.56
C PRO A 242 10.60 2.27 8.68
N GLU A 243 10.88 1.53 9.76
CA GLU A 243 10.27 0.23 10.04
C GLU A 243 8.74 0.29 10.05
N SER A 244 8.14 1.40 10.48
CA SER A 244 6.69 1.61 10.45
C SER A 244 6.11 1.57 9.03
N LEU A 245 6.82 2.13 8.04
CA LEU A 245 6.41 2.10 6.64
C LEU A 245 6.66 0.72 6.03
N VAL A 246 7.80 0.10 6.33
CA VAL A 246 8.09 -1.28 5.89
C VAL A 246 7.00 -2.23 6.40
N ALA A 247 6.63 -2.13 7.67
CA ALA A 247 5.57 -2.93 8.27
C ALA A 247 4.21 -2.67 7.61
N ALA A 248 3.86 -1.40 7.37
CA ALA A 248 2.63 -1.05 6.68
C ALA A 248 2.56 -1.67 5.28
N ILE A 249 3.65 -1.63 4.52
CA ILE A 249 3.72 -2.21 3.17
C ILE A 249 3.68 -3.74 3.23
N ARG A 250 4.37 -4.37 4.18
CA ARG A 250 4.45 -5.83 4.28
C ARG A 250 3.15 -6.48 4.72
N PHE A 251 2.47 -5.90 5.71
CA PHE A 251 1.38 -6.54 6.43
C PHE A 251 -0.02 -5.97 6.12
N HIS A 252 -0.17 -5.11 5.10
CA HIS A 252 -1.48 -4.52 4.79
C HIS A 252 -2.52 -5.49 4.21
N HIS A 253 -2.16 -6.72 3.83
CA HIS A 253 -3.12 -7.80 3.52
C HIS A 253 -3.33 -8.75 4.69
N GLU A 254 -2.32 -8.90 5.54
CA GLU A 254 -2.30 -9.85 6.65
C GLU A 254 -1.95 -9.14 7.97
N PRO A 255 -2.76 -8.18 8.42
CA PRO A 255 -2.47 -7.37 9.60
C PRO A 255 -2.37 -8.22 10.88
N GLY A 256 -3.00 -9.39 10.90
CA GLY A 256 -2.93 -10.35 12.02
C GLY A 256 -1.54 -10.96 12.25
N LEU A 257 -0.66 -10.96 11.26
CA LEU A 257 0.73 -11.42 11.41
C LEU A 257 1.65 -10.36 12.05
N MET A 258 1.16 -9.14 12.28
CA MET A 258 1.98 -8.07 12.81
C MET A 258 2.27 -8.26 14.31
N THR A 259 3.55 -8.39 14.64
CA THR A 259 4.07 -8.56 16.02
C THR A 259 4.87 -7.37 16.56
N THR A 260 5.02 -6.30 15.77
CA THR A 260 5.81 -5.10 16.14
C THR A 260 4.95 -4.01 16.76
N ASP A 261 5.61 -2.98 17.30
CA ASP A 261 4.95 -1.79 17.87
C ASP A 261 4.22 -0.92 16.83
N PHE A 262 4.33 -1.24 15.53
CA PHE A 262 3.73 -0.47 14.43
C PHE A 262 2.33 -0.92 14.02
N LYS A 263 1.68 -1.79 14.81
CA LYS A 263 0.34 -2.32 14.51
C LYS A 263 -0.70 -1.26 14.16
N ASP A 264 -0.67 -0.10 14.82
CA ASP A 264 -1.67 0.95 14.61
C ASP A 264 -1.54 1.57 13.20
N VAL A 265 -0.32 1.62 12.65
CA VAL A 265 -0.08 2.07 11.27
C VAL A 265 -0.55 1.01 10.29
N VAL A 266 -0.19 -0.26 10.53
CA VAL A 266 -0.60 -1.40 9.69
C VAL A 266 -2.13 -1.50 9.62
N PHE A 267 -2.81 -1.42 10.76
CA PHE A 267 -4.27 -1.53 10.83
C PHE A 267 -4.95 -0.36 10.11
N ALA A 268 -4.40 0.86 10.23
CA ALA A 268 -4.91 2.02 9.49
C ALA A 268 -4.79 1.83 7.98
N VAL A 269 -3.67 1.29 7.51
CA VAL A 269 -3.42 1.06 6.08
C VAL A 269 -4.24 -0.11 5.54
N TYR A 270 -4.31 -1.23 6.27
CA TYR A 270 -5.20 -2.35 5.96
C TYR A 270 -6.64 -1.85 5.81
N LEU A 271 -7.16 -1.15 6.82
CA LEU A 271 -8.55 -0.73 6.85
C LEU A 271 -8.86 0.32 5.77
N ALA A 272 -7.89 1.19 5.46
CA ALA A 272 -7.99 2.12 4.35
C ALA A 272 -8.07 1.42 2.99
N ASN A 273 -7.22 0.40 2.77
CA ASN A 273 -7.26 -0.40 1.56
C ASN A 273 -8.60 -1.16 1.46
N ALA A 274 -9.03 -1.76 2.56
CA ALA A 274 -10.33 -2.39 2.73
C ALA A 274 -11.51 -1.46 2.39
N PHE A 275 -11.45 -0.18 2.77
CA PHE A 275 -12.48 0.79 2.38
C PHE A 275 -12.52 0.96 0.86
N CYS A 276 -11.37 1.11 0.20
CA CYS A 276 -11.28 1.20 -1.27
C CYS A 276 -11.83 -0.06 -1.96
N GLU A 277 -11.48 -1.25 -1.48
CA GLU A 277 -11.97 -2.53 -2.03
C GLU A 277 -13.45 -2.80 -1.72
N PHE A 278 -13.99 -2.24 -0.64
CA PHE A 278 -15.41 -2.31 -0.37
C PHE A 278 -16.20 -1.37 -1.28
N GLU A 279 -15.68 -0.17 -1.57
CA GLU A 279 -16.30 0.80 -2.50
C GLU A 279 -16.40 0.27 -3.93
N ASN A 280 -15.38 -0.47 -4.39
CA ASN A 280 -15.33 -1.01 -5.75
C ASN A 280 -16.04 -2.38 -5.87
N GLY A 281 -16.50 -2.96 -4.75
CA GLY A 281 -17.18 -4.26 -4.70
C GLY A 281 -16.25 -5.48 -4.78
N ALA A 282 -14.93 -5.31 -4.67
CA ALA A 282 -13.95 -6.39 -4.66
C ALA A 282 -13.86 -7.11 -3.30
N MET A 283 -14.33 -6.47 -2.23
CA MET A 283 -14.33 -7.04 -0.89
C MET A 283 -15.66 -6.83 -0.17
N THR A 284 -16.10 -7.85 0.58
CA THR A 284 -17.31 -7.83 1.41
C THR A 284 -16.97 -7.67 2.89
N TRP A 285 -17.98 -7.34 3.70
CA TRP A 285 -17.84 -7.19 5.14
C TRP A 285 -17.27 -8.45 5.84
N ASP A 286 -17.71 -9.64 5.43
CA ASP A 286 -17.30 -10.90 6.04
C ASP A 286 -15.83 -11.28 5.74
N GLN A 287 -15.20 -10.60 4.79
CA GLN A 287 -13.78 -10.80 4.43
C GLN A 287 -12.83 -9.90 5.24
N LEU A 288 -13.36 -8.98 6.06
CA LEU A 288 -12.55 -8.10 6.89
C LEU A 288 -11.90 -8.87 8.05
N GLU A 289 -10.67 -8.49 8.40
CA GLU A 289 -9.92 -9.04 9.53
C GLU A 289 -10.64 -8.69 10.84
N PRO A 290 -11.16 -9.70 11.58
CA PRO A 290 -11.94 -9.46 12.79
C PRO A 290 -11.19 -8.65 13.85
N LEU A 291 -9.88 -8.86 13.99
CA LEU A 291 -9.06 -8.11 14.95
C LEU A 291 -9.03 -6.61 14.64
N VAL A 292 -8.96 -6.23 13.36
CA VAL A 292 -8.93 -4.81 12.96
C VAL A 292 -10.31 -4.19 13.09
N VAL A 293 -11.36 -4.91 12.70
CA VAL A 293 -12.76 -4.50 12.86
C VAL A 293 -13.07 -4.19 14.33
N GLN A 294 -12.64 -5.08 15.24
CA GLN A 294 -12.78 -4.90 16.68
C GLN A 294 -11.96 -3.70 17.20
N ASP A 295 -10.70 -3.56 16.76
CA ASP A 295 -9.81 -2.48 17.20
C ASP A 295 -10.33 -1.08 16.83
N TYR A 296 -11.03 -0.96 15.70
CA TYR A 296 -11.68 0.28 15.26
C TYR A 296 -13.15 0.42 15.73
N GLY A 297 -13.69 -0.59 16.41
CA GLY A 297 -15.01 -0.53 17.03
C GLY A 297 -16.19 -0.58 16.06
N PHE A 298 -16.03 -1.19 14.89
CA PHE A 298 -17.16 -1.41 13.97
C PHE A 298 -18.03 -2.56 14.45
N GLN A 299 -19.34 -2.33 14.56
CA GLN A 299 -20.31 -3.28 15.11
C GLN A 299 -21.14 -4.02 14.05
N GLY A 300 -21.01 -3.63 12.77
CA GLY A 300 -21.70 -4.29 11.68
C GLY A 300 -21.55 -3.58 10.34
N GLU A 301 -21.92 -4.28 9.28
CA GLU A 301 -21.78 -3.82 7.89
C GLU A 301 -22.46 -2.47 7.62
N ALA A 302 -23.65 -2.23 8.18
CA ALA A 302 -24.37 -0.97 7.96
C ALA A 302 -23.60 0.25 8.50
N GLN A 303 -22.95 0.10 9.66
CA GLN A 303 -22.09 1.15 10.22
C GLN A 303 -20.86 1.35 9.35
N PHE A 304 -20.21 0.25 8.96
CA PHE A 304 -19.02 0.28 8.12
C PHE A 304 -19.27 0.97 6.78
N ARG A 305 -20.32 0.56 6.05
CA ARG A 305 -20.74 1.14 4.78
C ARG A 305 -20.96 2.65 4.89
N LYS A 306 -21.65 3.11 5.93
CA LYS A 306 -21.88 4.54 6.16
C LYS A 306 -20.57 5.32 6.35
N ILE A 307 -19.60 4.76 7.08
CA ILE A 307 -18.30 5.41 7.29
C ILE A 307 -17.49 5.43 5.98
N VAL A 308 -17.50 4.34 5.22
CA VAL A 308 -16.86 4.26 3.90
C VAL A 308 -17.42 5.35 2.97
N GLU A 309 -18.75 5.49 2.88
CA GLU A 309 -19.41 6.53 2.09
C GLU A 309 -18.97 7.95 2.49
N GLN A 310 -18.91 8.24 3.80
CA GLN A 310 -18.44 9.54 4.31
C GLN A 310 -16.99 9.83 3.91
N PHE A 311 -16.13 8.82 3.97
CA PHE A 311 -14.73 8.93 3.59
C PHE A 311 -14.60 9.19 2.08
N SER A 312 -15.38 8.47 1.25
CA SER A 312 -15.40 8.66 -0.21
C SER A 312 -15.90 10.03 -0.63
N GLU A 313 -16.98 10.53 -0.02
CA GLU A 313 -17.46 11.90 -0.23
C GLU A 313 -16.39 12.94 0.14
N GLY A 314 -15.73 12.75 1.28
CA GLY A 314 -14.64 13.61 1.75
C GLY A 314 -13.48 13.65 0.76
N PHE A 315 -13.04 12.49 0.27
CA PHE A 315 -11.98 12.39 -0.73
C PHE A 315 -12.38 13.09 -2.04
N ASN A 316 -13.58 12.82 -2.55
CA ASN A 316 -14.05 13.43 -3.80
C ASN A 316 -14.13 14.96 -3.71
N LYS A 317 -14.53 15.49 -2.55
CA LYS A 317 -14.54 16.93 -2.28
C LYS A 317 -13.12 17.51 -2.29
N GLU A 318 -12.17 16.83 -1.66
CA GLU A 318 -10.77 17.28 -1.61
C GLU A 318 -10.13 17.27 -3.00
N THR A 319 -10.31 16.20 -3.77
CA THR A 319 -9.78 16.07 -5.14
C THR A 319 -10.31 17.17 -6.06
N ARG A 320 -11.62 17.49 -5.98
CA ARG A 320 -12.22 18.61 -6.75
C ARG A 320 -11.64 19.96 -6.36
N ARG A 321 -11.38 20.19 -5.07
CA ARG A 321 -10.78 21.43 -4.58
C ARG A 321 -9.38 21.62 -5.16
N LEU A 322 -8.55 20.59 -5.09
CA LEU A 322 -7.18 20.60 -5.64
C LEU A 322 -7.18 20.80 -7.17
N ALA A 323 -8.13 20.20 -7.90
CA ALA A 323 -8.27 20.38 -9.35
C ALA A 323 -8.73 21.81 -9.72
N GLY A 324 -9.72 22.36 -9.01
CA GLY A 324 -10.22 23.73 -9.25
C GLY A 324 -9.20 24.84 -8.92
N GLU A 325 -8.26 24.56 -8.02
CA GLU A 325 -7.14 25.46 -7.68
C GLU A 325 -6.02 25.45 -8.73
N SER A 326 -5.89 24.35 -9.48
CA SER A 326 -4.90 24.18 -10.55
C SER A 326 -5.29 24.95 -11.84
N GLY A 327 -6.59 25.03 -12.14
CA GLY A 327 -7.13 25.73 -13.32
C GLY A 327 -7.20 27.26 -13.20
N LYS A 328 -6.99 27.84 -12.02
CA LYS A 328 -6.91 29.30 -11.80
C LYS A 328 -5.49 29.87 -11.97
N LYS A 329 -4.49 29.02 -12.20
CA LYS A 329 -3.08 29.38 -12.39
C LYS A 329 -2.57 29.17 -13.82
N ALA A 330 -3.44 28.82 -14.77
CA ALA A 330 -3.12 28.71 -16.19
C ALA A 330 -3.47 30.00 -16.95
#